data_AF-A0A4W5P3S7-F1
#
_entry.id   AF-A0A4W5P3S7-F1
#
_cell.length_a   1.000
_cell.length_b   1.000
_cell.length_c   1.000
_cell.angle_alpha   90.00
_cell.angle_beta   90.00
_cell.angle_gamma   90.00
#
_symmetry.space_group_name_H-M   'P 1'
#
loop_
_entity.id
_entity.type
_entity.pdbx_description
1 polymer ?
#
loop_
_entity_poly.entity_id
_entity_poly.type
_entity_poly.pdbx_seq_one_letter_code
_entity_poly.pdbx_strand_id
1 'polypeptide(L)'
;MDLSFSMRNDLENVRNLGLEVVTAMKNITSAVRIGFGSFVDKVVDPYVSTVEAKLANPCNNKHKGPCQPAFSFKHVLKLTEDVEEFEKKVSKQSISSNLDNPESGFDAIMQAAVCQFLPPGRRWEASWDLPT
;
A
#
# COMPACT_ATOMS: atom_id res chain seq x y z
N MET A 1 3.76 0.82 1.16
CA MET A 1 3.93 2.27 0.94
C MET A 1 2.99 2.99 1.87
N ASP A 2 3.49 4.00 2.56
CA ASP A 2 2.64 4.93 3.31
C ASP A 2 1.75 5.72 2.32
N LEU A 3 0.43 5.73 2.57
CA LEU A 3 -0.55 6.50 1.80
C LEU A 3 -1.20 7.62 2.64
N SER A 4 -0.58 8.04 3.76
CA SER A 4 -0.89 9.28 4.47
C SER A 4 -0.82 10.49 3.53
N PHE A 5 -1.50 11.58 3.87
CA PHE A 5 -1.70 12.70 2.93
C PHE A 5 -0.38 13.32 2.46
N SER A 6 0.66 13.33 3.31
CA SER A 6 2.00 13.79 2.98
C SER A 6 2.64 13.05 1.80
N MET A 7 2.23 11.81 1.52
CA MET A 7 2.80 10.96 0.48
C MET A 7 2.18 11.15 -0.91
N ARG A 8 1.35 12.18 -1.10
CA ARG A 8 0.57 12.39 -2.34
C ARG A 8 1.44 12.49 -3.60
N ASN A 9 2.49 13.30 -3.56
CA ASN A 9 3.44 13.47 -4.66
C ASN A 9 4.31 12.22 -4.85
N ASP A 10 4.65 11.52 -3.77
CA ASP A 10 5.39 10.26 -3.86
C ASP A 10 4.58 9.16 -4.55
N LEU A 11 3.26 9.12 -4.32
CA LEU A 11 2.39 8.19 -5.03
C LEU A 11 2.36 8.45 -6.54
N GLU A 12 2.36 9.72 -6.95
CA GLU A 12 2.48 10.12 -8.36
C GLU A 12 3.81 9.62 -8.96
N ASN A 13 4.92 9.74 -8.21
CA ASN A 13 6.22 9.25 -8.65
C ASN A 13 6.27 7.71 -8.72
N VAL A 14 5.77 6.99 -7.71
CA VAL A 14 5.79 5.53 -7.65
C VAL A 14 4.98 4.89 -8.78
N ARG A 15 3.87 5.54 -9.21
CA ARG A 15 3.12 5.12 -10.39
C ARG A 15 3.97 5.09 -11.66
N ASN A 16 4.84 6.09 -11.83
CA ASN A 16 5.69 6.21 -13.01
C ASN A 16 6.99 5.37 -12.88
N LEU A 17 7.55 5.26 -11.67
CA LEU A 17 8.86 4.64 -11.43
C LEU A 17 8.83 3.11 -11.31
N GLY A 18 7.67 2.48 -11.13
CA GLY A 18 7.55 1.03 -10.93
C GLY A 18 8.21 0.20 -12.03
N LEU A 19 8.00 0.60 -13.29
CA LEU A 19 8.56 -0.07 -14.46
C LEU A 19 10.09 0.08 -14.52
N GLU A 20 10.60 1.27 -14.22
CA GLU A 20 12.04 1.56 -14.25
C GLU A 20 12.78 0.70 -13.21
N VAL A 21 12.24 0.58 -11.99
CA VAL A 21 12.83 -0.24 -10.93
C VAL A 21 12.87 -1.71 -11.33
N VAL A 22 11.76 -2.27 -11.84
CA VAL A 22 11.74 -3.67 -12.27
C VAL A 22 12.70 -3.91 -13.43
N THR A 23 12.78 -2.98 -14.38
CA THR A 23 13.70 -3.07 -15.52
C THR A 23 15.16 -3.02 -15.06
N ALA A 24 15.51 -2.12 -14.14
CA ALA A 24 16.85 -2.06 -13.55
C ALA A 24 17.21 -3.36 -12.82
N MET A 25 16.27 -3.95 -12.08
CA MET A 25 16.47 -5.22 -11.37
C MET A 25 16.67 -6.41 -12.32
N LYS A 26 15.97 -6.42 -13.47
CA LYS A 26 16.12 -7.47 -14.49
C LYS A 26 17.52 -7.50 -15.11
N ASN A 27 18.24 -6.38 -15.09
CA ASN A 27 19.63 -6.33 -15.53
C ASN A 27 20.62 -6.94 -14.51
N ILE A 28 20.18 -7.17 -13.27
CA ILE A 28 20.99 -7.75 -12.19
C ILE A 28 20.68 -9.25 -12.02
N THR A 29 19.41 -9.63 -12.12
CA THR A 29 18.97 -11.02 -11.96
C THR A 29 17.78 -11.34 -12.85
N SER A 30 17.69 -12.59 -13.29
CA SER A 30 16.55 -13.09 -14.08
C SER A 30 15.31 -13.41 -13.25
N ALA A 31 15.44 -13.48 -11.91
CA ALA A 31 14.37 -13.92 -11.02
C ALA A 31 13.72 -12.74 -10.26
N VAL A 32 13.20 -11.75 -11.01
CA VAL A 32 12.55 -10.57 -10.42
C VAL A 32 11.05 -10.77 -10.30
N ARG A 33 10.51 -10.59 -9.09
CA ARG A 33 9.07 -10.49 -8.84
C ARG A 33 8.81 -9.20 -8.05
N ILE A 34 7.70 -8.54 -8.34
CA ILE A 34 7.28 -7.31 -7.67
C ILE A 34 5.88 -7.48 -7.07
N GLY A 35 5.63 -6.82 -5.95
CA GLY A 35 4.33 -6.78 -5.30
C GLY A 35 4.10 -5.40 -4.70
N PHE A 36 2.87 -5.14 -4.25
CA PHE A 36 2.51 -3.84 -3.68
C PHE A 36 1.58 -4.01 -2.48
N GLY A 37 1.81 -3.19 -1.46
CA GLY A 37 0.95 -3.07 -0.29
C GLY A 37 1.04 -1.65 0.25
N SER A 38 -0.02 -1.20 0.90
CA SER A 38 -0.15 0.15 1.44
C SER A 38 -0.61 0.16 2.89
N PHE A 39 -0.35 1.25 3.59
CA PHE A 39 -0.77 1.47 4.98
C PHE A 39 -1.01 2.95 5.26
N VAL A 40 -1.73 3.25 6.35
CA VAL A 40 -1.91 4.58 6.91
C VAL A 40 -1.75 4.44 8.43
N ASP A 41 -2.87 4.31 9.16
CA ASP A 41 -2.89 4.03 10.59
C ASP A 41 -4.10 3.16 10.99
N LYS A 42 -4.13 2.72 12.25
CA LYS A 42 -5.24 2.02 12.88
C LYS A 42 -6.47 2.93 12.91
N VAL A 43 -7.61 2.40 12.46
CA VAL A 43 -8.86 3.16 12.30
C VAL A 43 -9.60 3.29 13.64
N VAL A 44 -8.94 3.90 14.62
CA VAL A 44 -9.44 4.15 15.96
C VAL A 44 -8.93 5.50 16.46
N ASP A 45 -9.66 6.12 17.39
CA ASP A 45 -9.20 7.33 18.09
C ASP A 45 -8.01 6.96 19.00
N PRO A 46 -6.96 7.80 19.13
CA PRO A 46 -6.79 9.16 18.59
C PRO A 46 -6.10 9.26 17.23
N TYR A 47 -5.81 8.15 16.56
CA TYR A 47 -5.07 8.15 15.28
C TYR A 47 -5.96 8.61 14.12
N VAL A 48 -7.22 8.17 14.10
CA VAL A 48 -8.20 8.56 13.08
C VAL A 48 -9.46 9.09 13.76
N SER A 49 -10.00 10.20 13.22
CA SER A 49 -11.27 10.76 13.69
C SER A 49 -12.42 9.79 13.46
N THR A 50 -13.18 9.48 14.52
CA THR A 50 -14.37 8.61 14.47
C THR A 50 -15.66 9.32 14.04
N VAL A 51 -15.62 10.64 13.80
CA VAL A 51 -16.74 11.38 13.20
C VAL A 51 -17.03 10.84 11.79
N GLU A 52 -18.27 10.43 11.53
CA GLU A 52 -18.69 9.75 10.29
C GLU A 52 -18.23 10.45 9.00
N ALA A 53 -18.39 11.78 8.93
CA ALA A 53 -17.95 12.56 7.76
C ALA A 53 -16.44 12.46 7.50
N LYS A 54 -15.63 12.37 8.56
CA LYS A 54 -14.17 12.25 8.49
C LYS A 54 -13.72 10.80 8.29
N LEU A 55 -14.49 9.81 8.73
CA LEU A 55 -14.25 8.42 8.34
C LEU A 55 -14.49 8.21 6.84
N ALA A 56 -15.56 8.81 6.30
CA ALA A 56 -15.88 8.75 4.88
C ALA A 56 -14.84 9.49 4.01
N ASN A 57 -14.35 10.64 4.47
CA ASN A 57 -13.29 11.40 3.83
C ASN A 57 -12.37 12.04 4.88
N PRO A 58 -11.20 11.44 5.17
CA PRO A 58 -10.31 11.94 6.22
C PRO A 58 -9.54 13.19 5.82
N CYS A 59 -9.52 13.54 4.53
CA CYS A 59 -8.89 14.76 4.05
C CYS A 59 -9.80 15.97 4.24
N ASN A 60 -9.19 17.07 4.71
CA ASN A 60 -9.91 18.32 4.94
C ASN A 60 -10.28 19.02 3.62
N ASN A 61 -11.37 19.78 3.61
CA ASN A 61 -11.86 20.59 2.48
C ASN A 61 -10.82 21.57 1.89
N LYS A 62 -9.79 21.93 2.66
CA LYS A 62 -8.67 22.76 2.19
C LYS A 62 -7.80 22.04 1.14
N HIS A 63 -7.77 20.72 1.19
CA HIS A 63 -7.03 19.87 0.27
C HIS A 63 -8.01 19.26 -0.71
N LYS A 64 -8.24 19.95 -1.83
CA LYS A 64 -9.17 19.51 -2.89
C LYS A 64 -8.63 18.23 -3.56
N GLY A 65 -9.21 17.08 -3.21
CA GLY A 65 -8.99 15.79 -3.87
C GLY A 65 -9.74 14.67 -3.15
N PRO A 66 -10.19 13.62 -3.85
CA PRO A 66 -10.82 12.48 -3.20
C PRO A 66 -9.76 11.69 -2.40
N CYS A 67 -9.95 11.60 -1.09
CA CYS A 67 -9.19 10.69 -0.25
C CYS A 67 -10.00 9.45 0.05
N GLN A 68 -9.33 8.30 0.08
CA GLN A 68 -9.97 7.09 0.58
C GLN A 68 -10.04 7.11 2.12
N PRO A 69 -11.03 6.43 2.71
CA PRO A 69 -11.06 6.17 4.15
C PRO A 69 -9.74 5.60 4.67
N ALA A 70 -9.37 5.96 5.90
CA ALA A 70 -8.17 5.44 6.55
C ALA A 70 -8.24 3.92 6.74
N PHE A 71 -7.09 3.27 6.77
CA PHE A 71 -6.96 1.82 6.93
C PHE A 71 -5.58 1.49 7.50
N SER A 72 -5.47 0.39 8.26
CA SER A 72 -4.18 0.01 8.83
C SER A 72 -3.25 -0.55 7.76
N PHE A 73 -3.61 -1.65 7.10
CA PHE A 73 -2.82 -2.27 6.04
C PHE A 73 -3.72 -2.83 4.95
N LYS A 74 -3.32 -2.63 3.69
CA LYS A 74 -3.95 -3.25 2.52
C LYS A 74 -2.89 -3.95 1.69
N HIS A 75 -3.05 -5.24 1.49
CA HIS A 75 -2.36 -5.95 0.44
C HIS A 75 -3.03 -5.66 -0.91
N VAL A 76 -2.26 -5.20 -1.90
CA VAL A 76 -2.81 -4.72 -3.17
C VAL A 76 -2.44 -5.64 -4.33
N LEU A 77 -1.20 -6.14 -4.35
CA LEU A 77 -0.69 -7.00 -5.41
C LEU A 77 0.29 -8.03 -4.86
N LYS A 78 -0.02 -9.31 -5.11
CA LYS A 78 0.85 -10.44 -4.83
C LYS A 78 2.12 -10.35 -5.67
N LEU A 79 3.23 -10.90 -5.16
CA LEU A 79 4.48 -11.01 -5.91
C LEU A 79 4.24 -11.68 -7.28
N THR A 80 4.47 -10.92 -8.34
CA THR A 80 4.24 -11.31 -9.74
C THR A 80 5.41 -10.86 -10.62
N GLU A 81 5.54 -11.50 -11.78
CA GLU A 81 6.46 -11.06 -12.84
C GLU A 81 5.79 -10.05 -13.80
N ASP A 82 4.46 -9.91 -13.69
CA ASP A 82 3.63 -9.02 -14.49
C ASP A 82 3.75 -7.56 -13.99
N VAL A 83 4.52 -6.78 -14.74
CA VAL A 83 4.78 -5.36 -14.43
C VAL A 83 3.61 -4.47 -14.82
N GLU A 84 2.86 -4.84 -15.85
CA GLU A 84 1.66 -4.10 -16.27
C GLU A 84 0.58 -4.23 -15.19
N GLU A 85 0.46 -5.40 -14.55
CA GLU A 85 -0.43 -5.56 -13.41
C GLU A 85 0.00 -4.69 -12.22
N PHE A 86 1.31 -4.57 -11.95
CA PHE A 86 1.83 -3.62 -10.95
C PHE A 86 1.39 -2.18 -11.25
N GLU A 87 1.68 -1.68 -12.46
CA GLU A 87 1.33 -0.32 -12.86
C GLU A 87 -0.18 -0.06 -12.74
N LYS A 88 -0.99 -1.01 -13.22
CA LYS A 88 -2.46 -0.93 -13.16
C LYS A 88 -2.98 -0.91 -11.73
N LYS A 89 -2.39 -1.68 -10.81
CA LYS A 89 -2.82 -1.76 -9.41
C LYS A 89 -2.39 -0.54 -8.60
N VAL A 90 -1.18 -0.04 -8.84
CA VAL A 90 -0.63 1.16 -8.17
C VAL A 90 -1.33 2.43 -8.66
N SER A 91 -1.63 2.52 -9.97
CA SER A 91 -2.36 3.67 -10.55
C SER A 91 -3.77 3.84 -9.99
N LYS A 92 -4.37 2.78 -9.46
CA LYS A 92 -5.69 2.80 -8.81
C LYS A 92 -5.66 3.21 -7.34
N GLN A 93 -4.48 3.29 -6.72
CA GLN A 93 -4.38 3.69 -5.31
C GLN A 93 -4.63 5.19 -5.18
N SER A 94 -5.27 5.63 -4.11
CA SER A 94 -5.47 7.05 -3.79
C SER A 94 -4.85 7.36 -2.43
N ILE A 95 -4.64 8.65 -2.14
CA ILE A 95 -4.14 9.05 -0.83
C ILE A 95 -5.24 8.93 0.22
N SER A 96 -4.84 8.82 1.48
CA SER A 96 -5.69 8.87 2.67
C SER A 96 -5.13 9.92 3.64
N SER A 97 -5.63 9.94 4.88
CA SER A 97 -5.13 10.78 5.95
C SER A 97 -5.55 10.23 7.31
N ASN A 98 -4.80 10.58 8.33
CA ASN A 98 -5.00 10.36 9.76
C ASN A 98 -4.81 11.70 10.51
N LEU A 99 -4.82 11.68 11.85
CA LEU A 99 -4.77 12.88 12.70
C LEU A 99 -3.37 13.23 13.21
N ASP A 100 -2.57 12.21 13.54
CA ASP A 100 -1.22 12.36 14.06
C ASP A 100 -0.16 12.13 12.98
N ASN A 101 1.11 12.38 13.31
CA ASN A 101 2.22 12.24 12.38
C ASN A 101 2.87 10.84 12.34
N PRO A 102 2.94 10.09 13.46
CA PRO A 102 3.33 8.68 13.40
C PRO A 102 2.31 7.87 12.60
N GLU A 103 2.75 6.80 11.94
CA GLU A 103 1.92 5.93 11.10
C GLU A 103 2.05 4.46 11.52
N SER A 104 1.11 3.60 11.14
CA SER A 104 1.10 2.17 11.52
C SER A 104 2.01 1.27 10.67
N GLY A 105 3.12 1.81 10.15
CA GLY A 105 4.01 1.07 9.24
C GLY A 105 4.53 -0.26 9.80
N PHE A 106 4.70 -0.39 11.12
CA PHE A 106 5.11 -1.65 11.75
C PHE A 106 4.01 -2.71 11.76
N ASP A 107 2.74 -2.31 11.79
CA ASP A 107 1.61 -3.24 11.60
C ASP A 107 1.66 -3.83 10.19
N ALA A 108 1.89 -2.97 9.19
CA ALA A 108 2.03 -3.37 7.80
C ALA A 108 3.24 -4.30 7.57
N ILE A 109 4.39 -4.00 8.16
CA ILE A 109 5.60 -4.85 8.07
C ILE A 109 5.34 -6.21 8.74
N MET A 110 4.75 -6.21 9.94
CA MET A 110 4.44 -7.44 10.65
C MET A 110 3.50 -8.30 9.80
N GLN A 111 2.39 -7.72 9.34
CA GLN A 111 1.45 -8.39 8.45
C GLN A 111 2.23 -8.96 7.27
N ALA A 112 2.89 -8.13 6.45
CA ALA A 112 3.66 -8.50 5.26
C ALA A 112 4.68 -9.63 5.49
N ALA A 113 5.29 -9.69 6.67
CA ALA A 113 6.24 -10.72 7.03
C ALA A 113 5.57 -12.06 7.38
N VAL A 114 4.39 -12.07 8.00
CA VAL A 114 3.79 -13.30 8.54
C VAL A 114 2.78 -13.99 7.62
N CYS A 115 1.97 -13.26 6.83
CA CYS A 115 0.98 -13.93 5.98
C CYS A 115 1.60 -14.40 4.66
N GLN A 116 2.30 -15.51 4.79
CA GLN A 116 2.94 -16.23 3.71
C GLN A 116 2.16 -17.50 3.40
N PHE A 117 2.08 -17.87 2.13
CA PHE A 117 1.74 -19.24 1.75
C PHE A 117 3.03 -19.94 1.35
N LEU A 118 3.43 -20.91 2.17
CA LEU A 118 4.53 -21.82 1.87
C LEU A 118 3.93 -23.19 1.53
N PRO A 119 3.71 -23.53 0.25
CA PRO A 119 3.46 -24.92 -0.11
C PRO A 119 4.74 -25.74 0.13
N PRO A 120 4.63 -27.06 0.46
CA PRO A 120 5.80 -27.89 0.74
C PRO A 120 6.77 -27.88 -0.45
N GLY A 121 8.00 -27.44 -0.22
CA GLY A 121 9.11 -27.50 -1.19
C GLY A 121 9.37 -26.26 -2.06
N ARG A 122 8.79 -25.08 -1.77
CA ARG A 122 9.11 -23.84 -2.53
C ARG A 122 9.38 -22.58 -1.70
N ARG A 123 10.07 -21.64 -2.38
CA ARG A 123 10.52 -20.29 -2.00
C ARG A 123 9.33 -19.34 -1.77
N TRP A 124 9.54 -18.34 -0.89
CA TRP A 124 8.58 -17.35 -0.39
C TRP A 124 7.50 -16.91 -1.40
N GLU A 125 6.23 -17.13 -1.07
CA GLU A 125 5.08 -16.48 -1.70
C GLU A 125 4.21 -15.81 -0.64
N ALA A 126 3.99 -14.50 -0.76
CA ALA A 126 3.05 -13.79 0.07
C ALA A 126 1.62 -14.13 -0.40
N SER A 127 0.73 -14.56 0.49
CA SER A 127 -0.64 -14.98 0.16
C SER A 127 -1.60 -14.30 1.11
N TRP A 128 -2.43 -13.42 0.55
CA TRP A 128 -3.30 -12.54 1.32
C TRP A 128 -4.75 -12.68 0.85
N ASP A 129 -5.14 -13.88 0.41
CA ASP A 129 -6.54 -14.23 0.20
C ASP A 129 -7.20 -14.46 1.56
N LEU A 130 -7.27 -13.42 2.39
CA LEU A 130 -8.15 -13.39 3.55
C LEU A 130 -9.41 -12.63 3.15
N PRO A 131 -10.60 -13.18 3.44
CA PRO A 131 -11.85 -12.48 3.19
C PRO A 131 -11.87 -11.21 4.03
N THR A 132 -11.99 -10.07 3.36
CA THR A 132 -12.34 -8.78 3.97
C THR A 132 -13.72 -8.85 4.61
#